data_AF-A0A6N7X5U7-F1
#
_entry.id   AF-A0A6N7X5U7-F1
#
_cell.length_a   1.000
_cell.length_b   1.000
_cell.length_c   1.000
_cell.angle_alpha   90.00
_cell.angle_beta   90.00
_cell.angle_gamma   90.00
#
_symmetry.space_group_name_H-M   'P 1'
#
loop_
_entity.id
_entity.type
_entity.pdbx_description
1 polymer ?
#
loop_
_entity_poly.entity_id
_entity_poly.type
_entity_poly.pdbx_seq_one_letter_code
_entity_poly.pdbx_strand_id
1 'polypeptide(L)'
;MNDRSVLDNSLDKKKDWLEKLHKTLKESQHSTIVFTLQKESDFPSMMREYAPIITYDRIMELETGNRVMDNIHTFLETCNIPDSRNGTSYIYECIFLIRKYKDEKYAVTKDIYPEIAKRNRTSAAVVESAIRCCIKQTWEETREGSEKGMRALFQKRPSNLVFIRKLCDYIENEELHFCK
;
A
#
# COMPACT_ATOMS: atom_id res chain seq x y z
N MET A 1 -10.10 38.00 -8.98
CA MET A 1 -10.41 36.93 -9.96
C MET A 1 -9.10 36.29 -10.38
N ASN A 2 -8.71 35.12 -9.86
CA ASN A 2 -8.01 34.04 -10.61
C ASN A 2 -7.43 32.85 -9.82
N ASP A 3 -7.74 32.62 -8.54
CA ASP A 3 -7.21 31.41 -7.87
C ASP A 3 -7.90 30.11 -8.30
N ARG A 4 -9.18 30.16 -8.71
CA ARG A 4 -9.92 28.98 -9.20
C ARG A 4 -9.43 28.49 -10.56
N SER A 5 -9.02 29.37 -11.46
CA SER A 5 -8.62 29.00 -12.83
C SER A 5 -7.22 28.37 -12.92
N VAL A 6 -6.35 28.65 -11.94
CA VAL A 6 -5.02 28.04 -11.83
C VAL A 6 -5.11 26.63 -11.22
N LEU A 7 -5.95 26.45 -10.20
CA LEU A 7 -6.24 25.14 -9.61
C LEU A 7 -6.93 24.20 -10.59
N ASP A 8 -7.90 24.70 -11.36
CA ASP A 8 -8.62 23.95 -12.39
C ASP A 8 -7.69 23.50 -13.52
N ASN A 9 -6.83 24.41 -14.01
CA ASN A 9 -5.78 24.07 -14.98
C ASN A 9 -4.79 23.01 -14.46
N SER A 10 -4.47 23.02 -13.17
CA SER A 10 -3.55 22.05 -12.58
C SER A 10 -4.21 20.68 -12.42
N LEU A 11 -5.50 20.63 -12.11
CA LEU A 11 -6.30 19.42 -12.01
C LEU A 11 -6.54 18.79 -13.40
N ASP A 12 -6.80 19.60 -14.42
CA ASP A 12 -6.97 19.12 -15.79
C ASP A 12 -5.67 18.58 -16.39
N LYS A 13 -4.54 19.26 -16.15
CA LYS A 13 -3.22 18.74 -16.53
C LYS A 13 -2.87 17.44 -15.81
N LYS A 14 -3.30 17.29 -14.55
CA LYS A 14 -3.14 16.05 -13.79
C LYS A 14 -3.97 14.91 -14.41
N LYS A 15 -5.22 15.16 -14.79
CA LYS A 15 -6.09 14.17 -15.44
C LYS A 15 -5.56 13.74 -16.82
N ASP A 16 -5.21 14.69 -17.68
CA ASP A 16 -4.67 14.42 -19.02
C ASP A 16 -3.38 13.58 -18.97
N TRP A 17 -2.49 13.87 -18.01
CA TRP A 17 -1.27 13.09 -17.84
C TRP A 17 -1.53 11.66 -17.32
N LEU A 18 -2.46 11.49 -16.37
CA LEU A 18 -2.86 10.17 -15.86
C LEU A 18 -3.49 9.30 -16.94
N GLU A 19 -4.34 9.88 -17.79
CA GLU A 19 -4.96 9.18 -18.92
C GLU A 19 -3.92 8.73 -19.95
N LYS A 20 -2.92 9.58 -20.25
CA LYS A 20 -1.80 9.23 -21.13
C LYS A 20 -0.97 8.08 -20.55
N LEU A 21 -0.65 8.12 -19.26
CA LEU A 21 0.07 7.05 -18.58
C LEU A 21 -0.71 5.72 -18.63
N HIS A 22 -2.00 5.73 -18.31
CA HIS A 22 -2.85 4.53 -18.38
C HIS A 22 -2.92 3.95 -19.80
N LYS A 23 -3.01 4.82 -20.82
CA LYS A 23 -3.01 4.39 -22.22
C LYS A 23 -1.68 3.71 -22.60
N THR A 24 -0.55 4.34 -22.28
CA THR A 24 0.78 3.77 -22.55
C THR A 24 1.00 2.43 -21.85
N LEU A 25 0.53 2.29 -20.60
CA LEU A 25 0.61 1.03 -19.86
C LEU A 25 -0.24 -0.08 -20.52
N LYS A 26 -1.46 0.25 -20.93
CA LYS A 26 -2.41 -0.69 -21.56
C LYS A 26 -1.96 -1.16 -22.95
N GLU A 27 -1.28 -0.30 -23.70
CA GLU A 27 -0.76 -0.60 -25.04
C GLU A 27 0.50 -1.48 -25.03
N SER A 28 1.17 -1.60 -23.88
CA SER A 28 2.52 -2.16 -23.83
C SER A 28 2.64 -3.70 -23.87
N GLN A 29 1.55 -4.48 -23.78
CA GLN A 29 1.43 -5.96 -23.92
C GLN A 29 2.53 -6.87 -23.30
N HIS A 30 3.52 -6.33 -22.60
CA HIS A 30 4.63 -7.05 -22.01
C HIS A 30 4.50 -6.96 -20.51
N SER A 31 4.25 -8.12 -19.89
CA SER A 31 4.34 -8.40 -18.45
C SER A 31 5.75 -8.19 -17.85
N THR A 32 6.58 -7.35 -18.47
CA THR A 32 8.01 -7.16 -18.17
C THR A 32 8.45 -5.69 -18.21
N ILE A 33 7.57 -4.73 -18.56
CA ILE A 33 7.95 -3.32 -18.47
C ILE A 33 7.83 -2.87 -17.01
N VAL A 34 8.93 -3.09 -16.29
CA VAL A 34 9.37 -2.26 -15.17
C VAL A 34 9.07 -0.81 -15.51
N PHE A 35 8.15 -0.23 -14.75
CA PHE A 35 7.70 1.15 -14.75
C PHE A 35 8.77 2.12 -15.30
N THR A 36 8.53 2.71 -16.46
CA THR A 36 9.38 3.77 -17.03
C THR A 36 9.16 5.11 -16.33
N LEU A 37 9.23 5.11 -15.00
CA LEU A 37 9.51 6.26 -14.14
C LEU A 37 10.35 5.72 -12.97
N GLN A 38 11.64 5.49 -13.25
CA GLN A 38 12.57 4.89 -12.29
C GLN A 38 13.09 5.90 -11.27
N LYS A 39 12.83 7.20 -11.47
CA LYS A 39 13.36 8.29 -10.63
C LYS A 39 12.26 9.26 -10.23
N GLU A 40 12.36 9.76 -9.00
CA GLU A 40 11.49 10.82 -8.46
C GLU A 40 11.50 12.09 -9.33
N SER A 41 12.58 12.34 -10.08
CA SER A 41 12.70 13.43 -11.06
C SER A 41 11.72 13.32 -12.22
N ASP A 42 11.24 12.12 -12.52
CA ASP A 42 10.39 11.85 -13.67
C ASP A 42 8.92 12.25 -13.37
N PHE A 43 8.62 12.58 -12.11
CA PHE A 43 7.33 13.09 -11.67
C PHE A 43 7.25 14.60 -11.80
N PRO A 44 6.10 15.15 -12.24
CA PRO A 44 5.82 16.57 -12.13
C PRO A 44 6.10 17.07 -10.70
N SER A 45 6.66 18.29 -10.57
CA SER A 45 7.10 18.83 -9.27
C SER A 45 6.04 18.77 -8.16
N MET A 46 4.77 18.96 -8.51
CA MET A 46 3.61 18.86 -7.61
C MET A 46 3.34 17.44 -7.10
N MET A 47 3.72 16.44 -7.89
CA MET A 47 3.40 15.04 -7.65
C MET A 47 4.59 14.27 -7.07
N ARG A 48 5.76 14.89 -6.92
CA ARG A 48 6.96 14.24 -6.35
C ARG A 48 6.73 13.66 -4.94
N GLU A 49 5.99 14.39 -4.10
CA GLU A 49 5.60 13.88 -2.77
C GLU A 49 4.73 12.62 -2.85
N TYR A 50 3.89 12.53 -3.88
CA TYR A 50 2.99 11.41 -4.13
C TYR A 50 3.59 10.35 -5.08
N ALA A 51 4.79 10.61 -5.62
CA ALA A 51 5.42 9.78 -6.64
C ALA A 51 5.69 8.36 -6.16
N PRO A 52 6.22 8.13 -4.94
CA PRO A 52 6.40 6.79 -4.41
C PRO A 52 5.04 6.08 -4.29
N ILE A 53 4.02 6.77 -3.79
CA ILE A 53 2.70 6.18 -3.54
C ILE A 53 2.02 5.80 -4.87
N ILE A 54 1.95 6.72 -5.83
CA ILE A 54 1.30 6.50 -7.14
C ILE A 54 2.02 5.46 -7.98
N THR A 55 3.35 5.40 -7.91
CA THR A 55 4.13 4.35 -8.61
C THR A 55 3.92 2.99 -7.99
N TYR A 56 3.98 2.90 -6.66
CA TYR A 56 3.77 1.63 -5.98
C TYR A 56 2.36 1.10 -6.20
N ASP A 57 1.32 1.93 -6.05
CA ASP A 57 -0.06 1.52 -6.30
C ASP A 57 -0.22 0.98 -7.72
N ARG A 58 0.32 1.67 -8.73
CA ARG A 58 0.22 1.21 -10.11
C ARG A 58 1.05 -0.03 -10.43
N ILE A 59 2.27 -0.15 -9.91
CA ILE A 59 3.11 -1.36 -10.10
C ILE A 59 2.39 -2.56 -9.49
N MET A 60 1.87 -2.37 -8.28
CA MET A 60 1.17 -3.41 -7.54
C MET A 60 -0.15 -3.82 -8.21
N GLU A 61 -0.95 -2.86 -8.68
CA GLU A 61 -2.18 -3.13 -9.46
C GLU A 61 -1.89 -3.95 -10.73
N LEU A 62 -0.79 -3.64 -11.42
CA LEU A 62 -0.35 -4.37 -12.62
C LEU A 62 0.12 -5.79 -12.30
N GLU A 63 0.82 -6.01 -11.18
CA GLU A 63 1.39 -7.32 -10.82
C GLU A 63 0.41 -8.22 -10.03
N THR A 64 -0.58 -7.67 -9.31
CA THR A 64 -1.52 -8.46 -8.47
C THR A 64 -2.97 -8.47 -8.93
N GLY A 65 -3.34 -7.63 -9.90
CA GLY A 65 -4.72 -7.41 -10.35
C GLY A 65 -5.49 -6.51 -9.38
N ASN A 66 -6.26 -5.55 -9.93
CA ASN A 66 -6.96 -4.50 -9.18
C ASN A 66 -7.65 -4.96 -7.88
N ARG A 67 -8.29 -6.14 -7.89
CA ARG A 67 -9.08 -6.64 -6.75
C ARG A 67 -8.26 -6.83 -5.47
N VAL A 68 -6.99 -7.25 -5.56
CA VAL A 68 -6.16 -7.46 -4.37
C VAL A 68 -5.82 -6.14 -3.71
N MET A 69 -5.54 -5.12 -4.51
CA MET A 69 -5.24 -3.77 -4.03
C MET A 69 -6.45 -3.13 -3.36
N ASP A 70 -7.62 -3.25 -4.01
CA ASP A 70 -8.89 -2.79 -3.44
C ASP A 70 -9.17 -3.47 -2.09
N ASN A 71 -8.88 -4.77 -1.97
CA ASN A 71 -9.02 -5.49 -0.71
C ASN A 71 -8.04 -4.97 0.36
N ILE A 72 -6.77 -4.77 0.03
CA ILE A 72 -5.80 -4.23 1.00
C ILE A 72 -6.26 -2.84 1.48
N HIS A 73 -6.59 -1.95 0.54
CA HIS A 73 -7.09 -0.61 0.83
C HIS A 73 -8.33 -0.66 1.74
N THR A 74 -9.34 -1.45 1.37
CA THR A 74 -10.57 -1.64 2.16
C THR A 74 -10.27 -2.11 3.58
N PHE A 75 -9.33 -3.04 3.75
CA PHE A 75 -8.94 -3.53 5.07
C PHE A 75 -8.25 -2.45 5.91
N LEU A 76 -7.33 -1.69 5.30
CA LEU A 76 -6.59 -0.62 5.96
C LEU A 76 -7.53 0.53 6.36
N GLU A 77 -8.45 0.94 5.48
CA GLU A 77 -9.51 1.90 5.79
C GLU A 77 -10.39 1.41 6.93
N THR A 78 -10.78 0.13 6.93
CA THR A 78 -11.56 -0.47 8.03
C THR A 78 -10.79 -0.41 9.35
N CYS A 79 -9.46 -0.50 9.30
CA CYS A 79 -8.59 -0.33 10.47
C CYS A 79 -8.37 1.15 10.87
N ASN A 80 -8.82 2.13 10.09
CA ASN A 80 -8.43 3.54 10.15
C ASN A 80 -6.92 3.78 9.94
N ILE A 81 -6.30 3.03 9.05
CA ILE A 81 -4.94 3.29 8.58
C ILE A 81 -5.04 4.06 7.25
N PRO A 82 -4.58 5.32 7.17
CA PRO A 82 -4.55 6.04 5.91
C PRO A 82 -3.36 5.59 5.04
N ASP A 83 -3.51 5.65 3.72
CA ASP A 83 -2.46 5.25 2.76
C ASP A 83 -1.19 6.09 2.88
N SER A 84 -1.31 7.36 3.28
CA SER A 84 -0.18 8.26 3.49
C SER A 84 0.62 7.97 4.78
N ARG A 85 0.17 7.04 5.64
CA ARG A 85 0.88 6.70 6.87
C ARG A 85 2.16 5.94 6.56
N ASN A 86 3.25 6.36 7.19
CA ASN A 86 4.53 5.66 7.11
C ASN A 86 4.38 4.19 7.52
N GLY A 87 4.82 3.29 6.65
CA GLY A 87 4.70 1.84 6.83
C GLY A 87 3.53 1.20 6.08
N THR A 88 2.55 1.97 5.61
CA THR A 88 1.45 1.45 4.79
C THR A 88 1.96 0.88 3.47
N SER A 89 2.85 1.57 2.76
CA SER A 89 3.50 1.05 1.54
C SER A 89 4.20 -0.29 1.76
N TYR A 90 4.89 -0.46 2.90
CA TYR A 90 5.53 -1.74 3.23
C TYR A 90 4.53 -2.86 3.55
N ILE A 91 3.32 -2.53 4.04
CA ILE A 91 2.25 -3.52 4.22
C ILE A 91 1.79 -4.03 2.85
N TYR A 92 1.54 -3.12 1.90
CA TYR A 92 1.22 -3.51 0.52
C TYR A 92 2.31 -4.44 -0.06
N GLU A 93 3.58 -4.04 0.01
CA GLU A 93 4.70 -4.86 -0.48
C GLU A 93 4.82 -6.22 0.24
N CYS A 94 4.53 -6.30 1.53
CA CYS A 94 4.51 -7.58 2.25
C CYS A 94 3.48 -8.53 1.66
N ILE A 95 2.25 -8.06 1.48
CA ILE A 95 1.16 -8.88 0.95
C ILE A 95 1.45 -9.30 -0.49
N PHE A 96 2.02 -8.40 -1.28
CA PHE A 96 2.49 -8.71 -2.63
C PHE A 96 3.44 -9.89 -2.65
N LEU A 97 4.52 -9.81 -1.88
CA LEU A 97 5.56 -10.84 -1.88
C LEU A 97 5.04 -12.15 -1.30
N ILE A 98 4.21 -12.10 -0.25
CA ILE A 98 3.58 -13.29 0.31
C ILE A 98 2.73 -14.00 -0.75
N ARG A 99 1.95 -13.26 -1.54
CA ARG A 99 1.15 -13.85 -2.63
C ARG A 99 1.99 -14.34 -3.79
N LYS A 100 3.03 -13.59 -4.17
CA LYS A 100 3.96 -13.97 -5.23
C LYS A 100 4.68 -15.29 -4.93
N TYR A 101 5.02 -15.52 -3.67
CA TYR A 101 5.76 -16.69 -3.21
C TYR A 101 4.89 -17.71 -2.46
N LYS A 102 3.57 -17.71 -2.68
CA LYS A 102 2.58 -18.48 -1.90
C LYS A 102 2.91 -19.98 -1.79
N ASP A 103 3.58 -20.56 -2.79
CA ASP A 103 3.93 -21.99 -2.85
C ASP A 103 5.31 -22.31 -2.24
N GLU A 104 6.05 -21.30 -1.79
CA GLU A 104 7.40 -21.43 -1.25
C GLU A 104 7.41 -21.11 0.26
N LYS A 105 8.36 -21.68 1.01
CA LYS A 105 8.47 -21.50 2.48
C LYS A 105 9.11 -20.17 2.87
N TYR A 106 8.55 -19.04 2.44
CA TYR A 106 9.04 -17.71 2.82
C TYR A 106 8.52 -17.31 4.19
N ALA A 107 9.44 -16.91 5.07
CA ALA A 107 9.12 -16.28 6.33
C ALA A 107 9.17 -14.76 6.19
N VAL A 108 8.16 -14.08 6.74
CA VAL A 108 8.05 -12.61 6.67
C VAL A 108 9.30 -11.90 7.18
N THR A 109 9.85 -12.36 8.32
CA THR A 109 10.99 -11.69 8.96
C THR A 109 12.34 -12.00 8.32
N LYS A 110 12.49 -13.18 7.70
CA LYS A 110 13.79 -13.65 7.18
C LYS A 110 13.94 -13.45 5.68
N ASP A 111 12.84 -13.38 4.96
CA ASP A 111 12.86 -13.37 3.50
C ASP A 111 12.12 -12.14 2.94
N ILE A 112 10.88 -11.88 3.40
CA ILE A 112 10.05 -10.78 2.87
C ILE A 112 10.62 -9.40 3.28
N TYR A 113 10.88 -9.16 4.56
CA TYR A 113 11.41 -7.86 5.00
C TYR A 113 12.77 -7.52 4.38
N PRO A 114 13.75 -8.44 4.28
CA PRO A 114 14.99 -8.16 3.54
C PRO A 114 14.78 -7.84 2.06
N GLU A 115 13.84 -8.50 1.38
CA GLU A 115 13.54 -8.24 -0.02
C GLU A 115 12.92 -6.84 -0.23
N ILE A 116 11.96 -6.45 0.62
CA ILE A 116 11.38 -5.08 0.62
C ILE A 116 12.48 -4.05 0.91
N ALA A 117 13.33 -4.33 1.89
CA ALA A 117 14.41 -3.44 2.27
C ALA A 117 15.39 -3.18 1.11
N LYS A 118 15.73 -4.23 0.36
CA LYS A 118 16.59 -4.15 -0.83
C LYS A 118 15.97 -3.25 -1.91
N ARG A 119 14.67 -3.40 -2.18
CA ARG A 119 13.94 -2.59 -3.17
C ARG A 119 13.87 -1.12 -2.80
N ASN A 120 13.68 -0.86 -1.50
CA ASN A 120 13.52 0.49 -0.96
C ASN A 120 14.83 1.13 -0.47
N ARG A 121 15.98 0.50 -0.73
CA ARG A 121 17.31 0.96 -0.28
C ARG A 121 17.35 1.29 1.23
N THR A 122 16.72 0.44 2.03
CA THR A 122 16.61 0.56 3.48
C THR A 122 17.06 -0.74 4.16
N SER A 123 16.77 -0.92 5.45
CA SER A 123 17.05 -2.16 6.20
C SER A 123 15.77 -2.89 6.61
N ALA A 124 15.86 -4.22 6.76
CA ALA A 124 14.74 -5.03 7.24
C ALA A 124 14.22 -4.57 8.61
N ALA A 125 15.10 -4.06 9.47
CA ALA A 125 14.74 -3.49 10.77
C ALA A 125 13.91 -2.20 10.63
N VAL A 126 14.19 -1.36 9.63
CA VAL A 126 13.40 -0.15 9.33
C VAL A 126 12.03 -0.54 8.78
N VAL A 127 11.96 -1.51 7.88
CA VAL A 127 10.68 -2.04 7.35
C VAL A 127 9.80 -2.55 8.49
N GLU A 128 10.35 -3.44 9.34
CA GLU A 128 9.63 -3.97 10.50
C GLU A 128 9.19 -2.86 11.46
N SER A 129 10.08 -1.92 11.77
CA SER A 129 9.78 -0.82 12.69
C SER A 129 8.71 0.12 12.13
N ALA A 130 8.73 0.42 10.83
CA ALA A 130 7.74 1.26 10.18
C ALA A 130 6.34 0.62 10.22
N ILE A 131 6.24 -0.67 9.90
CA ILE A 131 4.97 -1.42 10.00
C ILE A 131 4.50 -1.45 11.46
N ARG A 132 5.40 -1.71 12.41
CA ARG A 132 5.08 -1.75 13.85
C ARG A 132 4.58 -0.40 14.36
N CYS A 133 5.25 0.68 13.99
CA CYS A 133 4.86 2.03 14.36
C CYS A 133 3.49 2.41 13.76
N CYS A 134 3.25 2.06 12.49
CA CYS A 134 1.94 2.25 11.85
C CYS A 134 0.82 1.57 12.65
N ILE A 135 0.95 0.27 12.93
CA ILE A 135 -0.01 -0.51 13.70
C ILE A 135 -0.18 0.06 15.12
N LYS A 136 0.94 0.37 15.80
CA LYS A 136 0.92 0.91 17.16
C LYS A 136 0.14 2.22 17.23
N GLN A 137 0.47 3.15 16.34
CA GLN A 137 -0.15 4.47 16.35
C GLN A 137 -1.66 4.36 16.06
N THR A 138 -2.05 3.57 15.06
CA THR A 138 -3.48 3.38 14.75
C THR A 138 -4.24 2.70 15.90
N TRP A 139 -3.62 1.75 16.59
CA TRP A 139 -4.21 1.14 17.77
C TRP A 139 -4.43 2.14 18.92
N GLU A 140 -3.45 3.01 19.15
CA GLU A 140 -3.51 4.04 20.21
C GLU A 140 -4.51 5.14 19.89
N GLU A 141 -4.68 5.49 18.60
CA GLU A 141 -5.69 6.44 18.11
C GLU A 141 -7.11 5.85 18.12
N THR A 142 -7.25 4.52 18.02
CA THR A 142 -8.57 3.86 18.08
C THR A 142 -9.06 3.78 19.52
N ARG A 143 -10.21 4.40 19.81
CA ARG A 143 -10.83 4.40 21.15
C ARG A 143 -11.11 2.97 21.64
N GLU A 144 -10.81 2.70 22.90
CA GLU A 144 -11.17 1.45 23.56
C GLU A 144 -12.69 1.22 23.56
N GLY A 145 -13.12 -0.01 23.25
CA GLY A 145 -14.54 -0.35 23.09
C GLY A 145 -15.18 0.13 21.79
N SER A 146 -14.39 0.65 20.83
CA SER A 146 -14.92 1.04 19.51
C SER A 146 -15.36 -0.18 18.70
N GLU A 147 -16.59 -0.14 18.19
CA GLU A 147 -17.15 -1.13 17.26
C GLU A 147 -16.59 -1.00 15.83
N LYS A 148 -15.76 0.02 15.57
CA LYS A 148 -15.09 0.28 14.29
C LYS A 148 -13.59 0.51 14.47
N GLY A 149 -12.82 0.45 13.38
CA GLY A 149 -11.37 0.64 13.43
C GLY A 149 -10.63 -0.60 13.90
N MET A 150 -9.33 -0.45 14.16
CA MET A 150 -8.44 -1.57 14.48
C MET A 150 -8.90 -2.41 15.69
N ARG A 151 -9.54 -1.80 16.70
CA ARG A 151 -10.03 -2.51 17.90
C ARG A 151 -11.26 -3.38 17.65
N ALA A 152 -12.00 -3.14 16.58
CA ALA A 152 -13.10 -4.01 16.16
C ALA A 152 -12.58 -5.32 15.54
N LEU A 153 -11.37 -5.30 14.99
CA LEU A 153 -10.75 -6.44 14.30
C LEU A 153 -9.76 -7.21 15.17
N PHE A 154 -9.27 -6.62 16.26
CA PHE A 154 -8.27 -7.26 17.12
C PHE A 154 -8.59 -7.02 18.60
N GLN A 155 -8.65 -8.10 19.40
CA GLN A 155 -8.88 -8.01 20.85
C GLN A 155 -7.75 -7.31 21.61
N LYS A 156 -6.52 -7.42 21.11
CA LYS A 156 -5.32 -6.76 21.64
C LYS A 156 -4.51 -6.20 20.48
N ARG A 157 -3.63 -5.23 20.76
CA ARG A 157 -2.76 -4.64 19.73
C ARG A 157 -2.02 -5.75 18.97
N PRO A 158 -2.25 -5.91 17.65
CA PRO A 158 -1.61 -6.98 16.90
C PRO A 158 -0.11 -6.71 16.77
N SER A 159 0.66 -7.80 16.71
CA SER A 159 2.04 -7.73 16.19
C SER A 159 2.00 -7.63 14.67
N ASN A 160 3.10 -7.22 14.04
CA ASN A 160 3.19 -7.12 12.59
C ASN A 160 2.75 -8.41 11.89
N LEU A 161 3.21 -9.57 12.36
CA LEU A 161 2.86 -10.86 11.78
C LEU A 161 1.38 -11.21 11.95
N VAL A 162 0.80 -10.92 13.13
CA VAL A 162 -0.63 -11.17 13.37
C VAL A 162 -1.50 -10.28 12.48
N PHE A 163 -1.09 -9.02 12.31
CA PHE A 163 -1.77 -8.07 11.43
C PHE A 163 -1.70 -8.53 9.96
N ILE A 164 -0.48 -8.79 9.46
CA ILE A 164 -0.24 -9.25 8.08
C ILE A 164 -1.00 -10.54 7.80
N ARG A 165 -0.99 -11.52 8.73
CA ARG A 165 -1.73 -12.77 8.55
C ARG A 165 -3.23 -12.51 8.44
N LYS A 166 -3.81 -11.69 9.31
CA LYS A 166 -5.25 -11.39 9.25
C LYS A 166 -5.63 -10.67 7.96
N LEU A 167 -4.75 -9.82 7.44
CA LEU A 167 -4.92 -9.20 6.13
C LEU A 167 -4.82 -10.23 4.99
N CYS A 168 -3.87 -11.18 5.03
CA CYS A 168 -3.83 -12.29 4.08
C CYS A 168 -5.12 -13.12 4.12
N ASP A 169 -5.58 -13.49 5.32
CA ASP A 169 -6.81 -14.25 5.51
C ASP A 169 -8.02 -13.51 4.93
N TYR A 170 -8.10 -12.18 5.12
CA TYR A 170 -9.14 -11.36 4.52
C TYR A 170 -9.08 -11.35 2.99
N ILE A 171 -7.89 -11.24 2.40
CA ILE A 171 -7.74 -11.23 0.94
C ILE A 171 -8.12 -12.59 0.32
N GLU A 172 -7.88 -13.69 1.05
CA GLU A 172 -8.19 -15.04 0.57
C GLU A 172 -9.67 -15.40 0.72
N ASN A 173 -10.32 -14.96 1.79
CA ASN A 173 -11.69 -15.36 2.11
C ASN A 173 -12.73 -14.26 1.84
N GLU A 174 -12.30 -13.01 1.62
CA GLU A 174 -13.13 -11.81 1.44
C GLU A 174 -14.09 -11.52 2.60
N GLU A 175 -13.81 -12.08 3.78
CA GLU A 175 -14.61 -11.90 4.98
C GLU A 175 -13.81 -11.26 6.12
N LEU A 176 -14.34 -10.19 6.69
CA LEU A 176 -13.80 -9.54 7.88
C LEU A 176 -14.42 -10.14 9.14
N HIS A 177 -13.63 -10.94 9.86
CA HIS A 177 -14.05 -11.46 11.16
C HIS A 177 -13.75 -10.46 12.28
N PHE A 178 -14.80 -9.80 12.78
CA PHE A 178 -14.74 -8.90 13.93
C PHE A 178 -14.58 -9.67 15.25
N CYS A 179 -13.79 -9.11 16.15
CA CYS A 179 -13.66 -9.62 17.50
C CYS A 179 -14.90 -9.20 18.31
N LYS A 180 -15.80 -10.16 18.56
CA LYS A 180 -16.89 -10.00 19.53
C LYS A 180 -16.35 -9.90 20.95
#